data_AF-A0A6B2NHL3-F1
#
_entry.id   AF-A0A6B2NHL3-F1
#
_cell.length_a   1.000
_cell.length_b   1.000
_cell.length_c   1.000
_cell.angle_alpha   90.00
_cell.angle_beta   90.00
_cell.angle_gamma   90.00
#
_symmetry.space_group_name_H-M   'P 1'
#
loop_
_entity.id
_entity.type
_entity.pdbx_description
1 polymer ?
#
loop_
_entity_poly.entity_id
_entity_poly.type
_entity_poly.pdbx_seq_one_letter_code
_entity_poly.pdbx_strand_id
1 'polypeptide(L)'
;MTLTHTAFFGDGEHTFALTDDMIAELERLADLGIGALYLRAVNMQFMLADLIEVIRLGLIGGGTTPERAAQLTDTYARNTPIDALYPLALDVLDARWGGAA
;
A
#
# COMPACT_ATOMS: atom_id res chain seq x y z
N MET A 1 12.26 -8.28 13.36
CA MET A 1 11.92 -7.43 12.21
C MET A 1 10.48 -7.71 11.87
N THR A 2 9.62 -6.70 12.03
CA THR A 2 8.19 -6.81 11.74
C THR A 2 7.98 -6.23 10.34
N LEU A 3 7.24 -6.89 9.46
CA LEU A 3 6.97 -6.41 8.09
C LEU A 3 5.69 -5.57 8.02
N THR A 4 5.32 -4.95 9.13
CA THR A 4 4.03 -4.29 9.33
C THR A 4 4.22 -2.80 9.57
N HIS A 5 3.31 -1.99 9.06
CA HIS A 5 3.19 -0.57 9.34
C HIS A 5 1.81 -0.29 9.94
N THR A 6 1.70 0.55 10.96
CA THR A 6 0.40 0.93 11.55
C THR A 6 0.23 2.43 11.43
N ALA A 7 -0.88 2.86 10.85
CA ALA A 7 -1.20 4.27 10.62
C ALA A 7 -2.70 4.52 10.54
N PHE A 8 -3.09 5.78 10.68
CA PHE A 8 -4.47 6.21 10.48
C PHE A 8 -4.82 6.24 8.98
N PHE A 9 -5.95 5.64 8.61
CA PHE A 9 -6.51 5.73 7.26
C PHE A 9 -8.04 5.71 7.30
N GLY A 10 -8.65 6.79 6.83
CA GLY A 10 -10.10 6.90 6.72
C GLY A 10 -10.80 6.99 8.08
N ASP A 11 -11.17 5.84 8.63
CA ASP A 11 -12.03 5.70 9.80
C ASP A 11 -11.30 5.31 11.10
N GLY A 12 -10.00 5.00 11.04
CA GLY A 12 -9.26 4.58 12.21
C GLY A 12 -7.80 4.22 11.94
N GLU A 13 -7.13 3.72 12.98
CA GLU A 13 -5.84 3.06 12.84
C GLU A 13 -6.00 1.68 12.21
N HIS A 14 -5.16 1.39 11.22
CA HIS A 14 -5.10 0.10 10.54
C HIS A 14 -3.67 -0.41 10.54
N THR A 15 -3.52 -1.72 10.60
CA THR A 15 -2.24 -2.40 10.32
C THR A 15 -2.19 -2.72 8.84
N PHE A 16 -1.03 -2.46 8.25
CA PHE A 16 -0.72 -2.73 6.85
C PHE A 16 0.45 -3.70 6.79
N ALA A 17 0.39 -4.67 5.88
CA ALA A 17 1.51 -5.54 5.56
C ALA A 17 1.43 -6.00 4.11
N LEU A 18 2.55 -5.99 3.40
CA LEU A 18 2.65 -6.59 2.06
C LEU A 18 3.29 -7.98 2.19
N THR A 19 2.48 -9.00 2.42
CA THR A 19 2.95 -10.40 2.39
C THR A 19 3.39 -10.81 0.99
N ASP A 20 3.97 -12.00 0.83
CA ASP A 20 4.41 -12.49 -0.48
C ASP A 20 3.26 -12.57 -1.49
N ASP A 21 2.06 -12.98 -1.04
CA ASP A 21 0.85 -12.99 -1.88
C ASP A 21 0.43 -11.57 -2.32
N MET A 22 0.58 -10.58 -1.44
CA MET A 22 0.26 -9.18 -1.77
C MET A 22 1.28 -8.60 -2.75
N ILE A 23 2.55 -8.97 -2.63
CA ILE A 23 3.59 -8.60 -3.60
C ILE A 23 3.28 -9.22 -4.96
N ALA A 24 2.96 -10.51 -5.02
CA ALA A 24 2.63 -11.17 -6.29
C ALA A 24 1.44 -10.50 -7.00
N GLU A 25 0.41 -10.10 -6.24
CA GLU A 25 -0.74 -9.38 -6.80
C GLU A 25 -0.39 -7.95 -7.24
N LEU A 26 0.44 -7.22 -6.48
CA LEU A 26 0.96 -5.91 -6.89
C LEU A 26 1.73 -5.99 -8.21
N GLU A 27 2.61 -6.98 -8.35
CA GLU A 27 3.38 -7.19 -9.58
C GLU A 27 2.46 -7.48 -10.77
N ARG A 28 1.41 -8.28 -10.56
CA ARG A 28 0.39 -8.58 -11.57
C ARG A 28 -0.42 -7.34 -11.98
N LEU A 29 -0.82 -6.51 -11.01
CA LEU A 29 -1.63 -5.31 -11.25
C LEU A 29 -0.81 -4.19 -11.92
N ALA A 30 0.45 -4.04 -11.54
CA ALA A 30 1.34 -3.02 -12.08
C ALA A 30 2.06 -3.44 -13.36
N ASP A 31 2.03 -4.74 -13.73
CA ASP A 31 2.82 -5.35 -14.80
C ASP A 31 4.32 -5.04 -14.68
N LEU A 32 4.82 -5.09 -13.43
CA LEU A 32 6.18 -4.70 -13.06
C LEU A 32 6.66 -5.56 -11.89
N GLY A 33 7.94 -5.94 -11.91
CA GLY A 33 8.56 -6.54 -10.73
C GLY A 33 8.65 -5.56 -9.55
N ILE A 34 8.65 -6.07 -8.32
CA ILE A 34 8.59 -5.26 -7.09
C ILE A 34 9.73 -4.24 -6.96
N GLY A 35 10.92 -4.58 -7.42
CA GLY A 35 12.05 -3.63 -7.44
C GLY A 35 11.82 -2.43 -8.35
N ALA A 36 11.20 -2.64 -9.51
CA ALA A 36 10.85 -1.56 -10.43
C ALA A 36 9.70 -0.71 -9.88
N LEU A 37 8.69 -1.34 -9.28
CA LEU A 37 7.58 -0.66 -8.62
C LEU A 37 8.06 0.24 -7.48
N TYR A 38 8.95 -0.26 -6.62
CA TYR A 38 9.54 0.50 -5.52
C TYR A 38 10.36 1.69 -6.02
N LEU A 39 11.25 1.47 -7.00
CA LEU A 39 12.05 2.55 -7.59
C LEU A 39 11.19 3.64 -8.23
N ARG A 40 10.10 3.24 -8.91
CA ARG A 40 9.14 4.17 -9.49
C ARG A 40 8.43 5.00 -8.42
N ALA A 41 8.06 4.39 -7.28
CA ALA A 41 7.44 5.10 -6.17
C ALA A 41 8.39 6.15 -5.57
N VAL A 42 9.63 5.76 -5.25
CA VAL A 42 10.66 6.66 -4.67
C VAL A 42 11.02 7.82 -5.61
N ASN A 43 11.04 7.58 -6.92
CA ASN A 43 11.27 8.64 -7.92
C ASN A 43 10.03 9.47 -8.26
N MET A 44 8.90 9.26 -7.56
CA MET A 44 7.62 9.93 -7.81
C MET A 44 7.10 9.78 -9.25
N GLN A 45 7.38 8.63 -9.87
CA GLN A 45 6.92 8.26 -11.22
C GLN A 45 5.73 7.29 -11.19
N PHE A 46 5.08 7.15 -10.04
CA PHE A 46 3.96 6.24 -9.82
C PHE A 46 2.71 6.67 -10.60
N MET A 47 1.88 5.70 -10.95
CA MET A 47 0.47 5.92 -11.28
C MET A 47 -0.32 6.06 -9.97
N LEU A 48 -1.41 6.82 -9.99
CA LEU A 48 -2.31 6.91 -8.82
C LEU A 48 -2.81 5.53 -8.38
N ALA A 49 -3.06 4.64 -9.34
CA ALA A 49 -3.48 3.26 -9.07
C ALA A 49 -2.45 2.49 -8.25
N ASP A 50 -1.14 2.74 -8.43
CA ASP A 50 -0.11 2.06 -7.65
C ASP A 50 -0.23 2.38 -6.16
N LEU A 51 -0.45 3.66 -5.81
CA LEU A 51 -0.62 4.08 -4.43
C LEU A 51 -1.87 3.43 -3.80
N ILE A 52 -2.97 3.44 -4.56
CA ILE A 52 -4.24 2.87 -4.10
C ILE A 52 -4.12 1.36 -3.87
N GLU A 53 -3.49 0.64 -4.79
CA GLU A 53 -3.33 -0.82 -4.67
C GLU A 53 -2.32 -1.20 -3.59
N VAL A 54 -1.26 -0.43 -3.37
CA VAL A 54 -0.34 -0.62 -2.24
C VAL A 54 -1.08 -0.47 -0.91
N ILE A 55 -1.90 0.57 -0.76
CA ILE A 55 -2.71 0.77 0.45
C ILE A 55 -3.73 -0.38 0.62
N ARG A 56 -4.46 -0.73 -0.46
CA ARG A 56 -5.50 -1.77 -0.42
C ARG A 56 -4.93 -3.14 -0.06
N LEU A 57 -3.85 -3.55 -0.72
CA LEU A 57 -3.20 -4.83 -0.47
C LEU A 57 -2.43 -4.81 0.86
N GLY A 58 -1.91 -3.67 1.27
CA GLY A 58 -1.37 -3.44 2.61
C GLY A 58 -2.41 -3.73 3.69
N LEU A 59 -3.62 -3.16 3.58
CA LEU A 59 -4.72 -3.43 4.51
C LEU A 59 -5.05 -4.93 4.58
N ILE A 60 -5.09 -5.60 3.42
CA ILE A 60 -5.41 -7.04 3.34
C ILE A 60 -4.35 -7.88 4.04
N GLY A 61 -3.07 -7.67 3.73
CA GLY A 61 -2.00 -8.41 4.40
C GLY A 61 -1.86 -8.06 5.89
N GLY A 62 -2.35 -6.90 6.32
CA GLY A 62 -2.46 -6.51 7.73
C GLY A 62 -3.67 -7.10 8.48
N GLY A 63 -4.54 -7.85 7.80
CA GLY A 63 -5.66 -8.58 8.40
C GLY A 63 -7.05 -7.98 8.13
N THR A 64 -7.15 -6.89 7.38
CA THR A 64 -8.43 -6.34 6.92
C THR A 64 -9.03 -7.26 5.84
N THR A 65 -10.34 -7.50 5.86
CA THR A 65 -10.95 -8.33 4.80
C THR A 65 -10.86 -7.64 3.43
N PRO A 66 -10.75 -8.39 2.31
CA PRO A 66 -10.66 -7.79 0.97
C PRO A 66 -11.81 -6.83 0.65
N GLU A 67 -13.04 -7.17 1.04
CA GLU A 67 -14.22 -6.33 0.82
C GLU A 67 -14.12 -5.02 1.61
N ARG A 68 -13.62 -5.08 2.86
CA ARG A 68 -13.46 -3.90 3.69
C ARG A 68 -12.31 -3.02 3.19
N ALA A 69 -11.20 -3.61 2.78
CA ALA A 69 -10.08 -2.88 2.19
C ALA A 69 -10.50 -2.14 0.91
N ALA A 70 -11.28 -2.79 0.04
CA ALA A 70 -11.83 -2.17 -1.16
C ALA A 70 -12.80 -1.02 -0.82
N GLN A 71 -13.67 -1.20 0.18
CA GLN A 71 -14.57 -0.13 0.62
C GLN A 71 -13.79 1.07 1.18
N LEU A 72 -12.77 0.83 2.01
CA LEU A 72 -11.92 1.86 2.59
C LEU A 72 -11.20 2.66 1.51
N THR A 73 -10.57 2.01 0.54
CA THR A 73 -9.87 2.72 -0.53
C THR A 73 -10.83 3.43 -1.49
N ASP A 74 -11.98 2.84 -1.82
CA ASP A 74 -12.98 3.53 -2.64
C ASP A 74 -13.56 4.78 -1.95
N THR A 75 -13.72 4.74 -0.64
CA THR A 75 -14.27 5.85 0.15
C THR A 75 -13.24 6.93 0.45
N TYR A 76 -12.03 6.54 0.86
CA TYR A 76 -11.03 7.44 1.46
C TYR A 76 -9.78 7.68 0.59
N ALA A 77 -9.57 6.92 -0.49
CA ALA A 77 -8.50 7.22 -1.45
C ALA A 77 -9.02 7.96 -2.71
N ARG A 78 -10.30 7.79 -3.06
CA ARG A 78 -10.91 8.46 -4.21
C ARG A 78 -11.03 9.96 -3.98
N ASN A 79 -10.53 10.76 -4.93
CA ASN A 79 -10.51 12.23 -4.88
C ASN A 79 -9.79 12.80 -3.63
N THR A 80 -8.97 11.98 -2.97
CA THR A 80 -8.12 12.42 -1.88
C THR A 80 -6.84 13.06 -2.44
N PRO A 81 -6.34 14.14 -1.82
CA PRO A 81 -5.05 14.73 -2.20
C PRO A 81 -3.93 13.68 -2.23
N ILE A 82 -3.12 13.70 -3.30
CA ILE A 82 -2.06 12.69 -3.53
C ILE A 82 -1.00 12.76 -2.42
N ASP A 83 -0.74 13.94 -1.87
CA ASP A 83 0.18 14.17 -0.75
C ASP A 83 -0.27 13.49 0.56
N ALA A 84 -1.55 13.13 0.69
CA ALA A 84 -2.05 12.31 1.81
C ALA A 84 -1.89 10.80 1.56
N LEU A 85 -1.91 10.35 0.30
CA LEU A 85 -1.80 8.94 -0.07
C LEU A 85 -0.35 8.48 -0.22
N TYR A 86 0.48 9.33 -0.81
CA TYR A 86 1.85 8.98 -1.17
C TYR A 86 2.72 8.58 0.03
N PRO A 87 2.76 9.35 1.14
CA PRO A 87 3.57 8.97 2.30
C PRO A 87 3.12 7.63 2.89
N LEU A 88 1.81 7.40 3.03
CA LEU A 88 1.28 6.14 3.56
C LEU A 88 1.67 4.94 2.67
N ALA A 89 1.50 5.07 1.35
CA ALA A 89 1.90 4.00 0.44
C ALA A 89 3.41 3.72 0.48
N LEU A 90 4.24 4.77 0.59
CA LEU A 90 5.68 4.63 0.68
C LEU A 90 6.10 3.96 2.00
N ASP A 91 5.51 4.35 3.13
CA ASP A 91 5.78 3.73 4.44
C ASP A 91 5.44 2.23 4.45
N VAL A 92 4.35 1.84 3.78
CA VAL A 92 3.95 0.43 3.61
C VAL A 92 4.95 -0.34 2.75
N LEU A 93 5.44 0.28 1.66
CA LEU A 93 6.49 -0.31 0.82
C LEU A 93 7.82 -0.44 1.56
N ASP A 94 8.23 0.57 2.32
CA ASP A 94 9.45 0.58 3.11
C ASP A 94 9.44 -0.51 4.19
N ALA A 95 8.31 -0.68 4.88
CA ALA A 95 8.13 -1.76 5.84
C ALA A 95 8.34 -3.15 5.23
N ARG A 96 8.00 -3.33 3.94
CA ARG A 96 8.24 -4.58 3.22
C ARG A 96 9.65 -4.70 2.65
N TRP A 97 10.26 -3.58 2.24
CA TRP A 97 11.57 -3.53 1.61
C TRP A 97 12.70 -3.74 2.62
N GLY A 98 12.66 -2.98 3.73
CA GLY A 98 13.71 -2.96 4.75
C GLY A 98 13.31 -3.60 6.08
N GLY A 99 12.02 -3.93 6.26
CA GLY A 99 11.43 -4.20 7.58
C GLY A 99 11.08 -2.92 8.33
N ALA A 100 10.12 -3.00 9.25
CA ALA A 100 9.83 -1.90 10.17
C ALA A 100 10.94 -1.77 11.23
N ALA A 101 11.33 -0.52 11.51
CA ALA A 101 12.20 -0.16 12.63
C ALA A 101 11.50 -0.34 13.98
#